data_AF-A0A376WUN3-F1
#
_entry.id   AF-A0A376WUN3-F1
#
_cell.length_a   1.000
_cell.length_b   1.000
_cell.length_c   1.000
_cell.angle_alpha   90.00
_cell.angle_beta   90.00
_cell.angle_gamma   90.00
#
_symmetry.space_group_name_H-M   'P 1'
#
loop_
_entity.id
_entity.type
_entity.pdbx_description
1 polymer ?
#
loop_
_entity_poly.entity_id
_entity_poly.type
_entity_poly.pdbx_seq_one_letter_code
_entity_poly.pdbx_strand_id
1 'polypeptide(L)'
;MGLYAWARVDESSDNNSLLNPAKKFTYQAPQNVDDTYVVFIIGETTRWDHMGIFGYERNTTPKLAQEKNLAAFRGYSCDTATKLSLRCMFVRQGARKIIRSAH
;
A
#
# COMPACT_ATOMS: atom_id res chain seq x y z
N MET A 1 -12.50 -38.97 -11.58
CA MET A 1 -12.09 -38.24 -12.80
C MET A 1 -12.75 -36.86 -12.97
N GLY A 2 -13.97 -36.62 -12.45
CA GLY A 2 -14.64 -35.31 -12.57
C GLY A 2 -13.94 -34.15 -11.86
N LEU A 3 -13.52 -34.31 -10.59
CA LEU A 3 -12.92 -33.20 -9.82
C LEU A 3 -11.65 -32.61 -10.46
N TYR A 4 -10.80 -33.46 -11.03
CA TYR A 4 -9.59 -33.02 -11.74
C TYR A 4 -9.92 -32.30 -13.04
N ALA A 5 -10.95 -32.75 -13.77
CA ALA A 5 -11.39 -32.05 -14.98
C ALA A 5 -11.96 -30.66 -14.65
N TRP A 6 -12.74 -30.54 -13.58
CA TRP A 6 -13.24 -29.25 -13.08
C TRP A 6 -12.11 -28.33 -12.63
N ALA A 7 -11.15 -28.83 -11.85
CA ALA A 7 -9.98 -28.04 -11.42
C ALA A 7 -9.16 -27.53 -12.62
N ARG A 8 -8.95 -28.36 -13.65
CA ARG A 8 -8.23 -27.97 -14.87
C ARG A 8 -9.01 -26.97 -15.73
N VAL A 9 -10.33 -27.06 -15.78
CA VAL A 9 -11.18 -26.12 -16.52
C VAL A 9 -11.21 -24.75 -15.84
N ASP A 10 -11.32 -24.73 -14.50
CA ASP A 10 -11.26 -23.52 -13.67
C ASP A 10 -9.89 -22.84 -13.81
N GLU A 11 -8.81 -23.63 -13.70
CA GLU A 11 -7.42 -23.17 -13.89
C GLU A 11 -7.16 -22.68 -15.34
N SER A 12 -7.76 -23.30 -16.36
CA SER A 12 -7.61 -22.85 -17.76
C SER A 12 -8.38 -21.58 -18.09
N SER A 13 -9.55 -21.35 -17.46
CA SER A 13 -10.32 -20.12 -17.62
C SER A 13 -9.62 -18.92 -16.96
N ASP A 14 -8.95 -19.15 -15.82
CA ASP A 14 -8.10 -18.14 -15.18
C ASP A 14 -6.87 -17.79 -16.04
N ASN A 15 -6.27 -18.77 -16.71
CA ASN A 15 -5.05 -18.59 -17.51
C ASN A 15 -5.30 -17.74 -18.78
N ASN A 16 -6.47 -17.88 -19.42
CA ASN A 16 -6.84 -17.11 -20.61
C ASN A 16 -7.22 -15.65 -20.29
N SER A 17 -7.32 -15.32 -19.00
CA SER A 17 -7.75 -14.02 -18.46
C SER A 17 -6.63 -13.31 -17.70
N LEU A 18 -5.36 -13.72 -17.86
CA LEU A 18 -4.24 -13.16 -17.11
C LEU A 18 -3.92 -11.74 -17.57
N LEU A 19 -4.62 -10.78 -16.95
CA LEU A 19 -4.31 -9.37 -17.01
C LEU A 19 -2.87 -9.17 -16.53
N ASN A 20 -1.95 -8.79 -17.42
CA ASN A 20 -0.61 -8.39 -17.02
C ASN A 20 -0.71 -7.06 -16.24
N PRO A 21 -0.48 -7.05 -14.92
CA PRO A 21 -0.66 -5.85 -14.12
C PRO A 21 0.35 -4.77 -14.50
N ALA A 22 1.56 -5.13 -14.92
CA ALA A 22 2.57 -4.14 -15.34
C ALA A 22 2.12 -3.33 -16.56
N LYS A 23 1.39 -3.96 -17.50
CA LYS A 23 0.79 -3.28 -18.66
C LYS A 23 -0.50 -2.53 -18.33
N LYS A 24 -1.38 -3.13 -17.52
CA LYS A 24 -2.67 -2.51 -17.15
C LYS A 24 -2.50 -1.26 -16.27
N PHE A 25 -1.42 -1.22 -15.50
CA PHE A 25 -1.23 -0.28 -14.42
C PHE A 25 0.01 0.59 -14.57
N THR A 26 0.44 0.81 -15.81
CA THR A 26 1.56 1.69 -16.13
C THR A 26 1.21 3.13 -15.77
N TYR A 27 2.08 3.78 -14.98
CA TYR A 27 2.04 5.22 -14.77
C TYR A 27 2.81 5.89 -15.90
N GLN A 28 2.18 6.83 -16.61
CA GLN A 28 2.86 7.70 -17.57
C GLN A 28 3.13 9.02 -16.86
N ALA A 29 4.42 9.32 -16.67
CA ALA A 29 4.82 10.59 -16.11
C ALA A 29 4.46 11.74 -17.08
N PRO A 30 3.92 12.86 -16.59
CA PRO A 30 3.73 14.04 -17.43
C PRO A 30 5.08 14.60 -17.90
N GLN A 31 5.09 15.35 -19.00
CA GLN A 31 6.31 15.98 -19.51
C GLN A 31 6.83 17.06 -18.53
N ASN A 32 8.15 17.26 -18.44
CA ASN A 32 8.85 18.19 -17.52
C ASN A 32 8.81 17.83 -16.02
N VAL A 33 8.85 16.55 -15.64
CA VAL A 33 9.03 16.14 -14.23
C VAL A 33 10.45 15.71 -13.88
N ASP A 34 11.41 15.95 -14.77
CA ASP A 34 12.77 15.39 -14.70
C ASP A 34 13.53 15.84 -13.43
N ASP A 35 13.16 16.98 -12.83
CA ASP A 35 13.75 17.52 -11.60
C ASP A 35 12.88 17.30 -10.33
N THR A 36 11.98 16.29 -10.33
CA THR A 36 11.12 16.00 -9.16
C THR A 36 11.70 14.88 -8.28
N TYR A 37 11.96 15.20 -7.01
CA TYR A 37 12.41 14.23 -6.01
C TYR A 37 11.30 13.92 -5.00
N VAL A 38 11.06 12.63 -4.77
CA VAL A 38 10.09 12.16 -3.77
C VAL A 38 10.83 11.31 -2.74
N VAL A 39 10.73 11.71 -1.47
CA VAL A 39 11.25 10.94 -0.35
C VAL A 39 10.08 10.27 0.37
N PHE A 40 10.06 8.94 0.37
CA PHE A 40 9.05 8.17 1.10
C PHE A 40 9.62 7.63 2.40
N ILE A 41 9.14 8.16 3.52
CA ILE A 41 9.57 7.78 4.86
C ILE A 41 8.61 6.72 5.40
N ILE A 42 9.12 5.52 5.69
CA ILE A 42 8.34 4.45 6.30
C ILE A 42 8.60 4.46 7.80
N GLY A 43 7.57 4.79 8.59
CA GLY A 43 7.62 4.67 10.04
C GLY A 43 7.47 3.22 10.50
N GLU A 44 7.88 2.94 11.74
CA GLU A 44 7.83 1.60 12.34
C GLU A 44 6.57 1.40 13.20
N THR A 45 6.53 1.99 14.41
CA THR A 45 5.44 1.79 15.39
C THR A 45 4.71 3.08 15.76
N THR A 46 4.75 4.10 14.91
CA THR A 46 4.12 5.40 15.21
C THR A 46 2.60 5.30 15.15
N ARG A 47 1.92 5.71 16.22
CA ARG A 47 0.45 5.83 16.27
C ARG A 47 0.04 7.29 16.16
N TRP A 48 -1.00 7.56 15.36
CA TRP A 48 -1.48 8.93 15.13
C TRP A 48 -2.01 9.58 16.42
N ASP A 49 -2.59 8.80 17.35
CA ASP A 49 -3.16 9.32 18.60
C ASP A 49 -2.11 9.79 19.61
N HIS A 50 -0.82 9.50 19.36
CA HIS A 50 0.32 9.96 20.17
C HIS A 50 1.12 11.08 19.48
N MET A 51 0.60 11.66 18.40
CA MET A 51 1.23 12.78 17.69
C MET A 51 0.58 14.11 18.08
N GLY A 52 1.40 15.07 18.50
CA GLY A 52 0.94 16.41 18.89
C GLY A 52 0.14 17.12 17.80
N ILE A 53 0.50 16.92 16.53
CA ILE A 53 -0.23 17.49 15.38
C ILE A 53 -1.69 17.00 15.25
N PHE A 54 -2.04 15.90 15.94
CA PHE A 54 -3.41 15.37 16.00
C PHE A 54 -4.10 15.64 17.34
N GLY A 55 -3.52 16.46 18.22
CA GLY A 55 -4.10 16.87 19.49
C GLY A 55 -3.66 16.07 20.72
N TYR A 56 -2.57 15.30 20.63
CA TYR A 56 -2.00 14.63 21.79
C TYR A 56 -1.52 15.64 22.85
N GLU A 57 -1.73 15.33 24.14
CA GLU A 57 -1.44 16.25 25.25
C GLU A 57 0.03 16.72 25.28
N ARG A 58 0.95 15.84 24.88
CA ARG A 58 2.38 16.19 24.77
C ARG A 58 2.70 16.64 23.35
N ASN A 59 3.49 17.72 23.22
CA ASN A 59 3.98 18.19 21.93
C ASN A 59 5.09 17.26 21.38
N THR A 60 4.70 16.14 20.78
CA THR A 60 5.62 15.13 20.21
C THR A 60 6.04 15.41 18.77
N THR A 61 5.44 16.41 18.12
CA THR A 61 5.73 16.77 16.72
C THR A 61 5.98 18.27 16.53
N PRO A 62 6.86 18.91 17.34
CA PRO A 62 7.02 20.37 17.36
C PRO A 62 7.61 20.92 16.07
N LYS A 63 8.48 20.16 15.40
CA LYS A 63 9.10 20.54 14.12
C LYS A 63 8.11 20.42 12.97
N LEU A 64 7.39 19.29 12.89
CA LEU A 64 6.37 19.07 11.86
C LEU A 64 5.27 20.15 11.90
N ALA A 65 4.85 20.59 13.10
CA ALA A 65 3.83 21.63 13.23
C ALA A 65 4.23 23.00 12.64
N GLN A 66 5.52 23.22 12.35
CA GLN A 66 6.04 24.47 11.77
C GLN A 66 6.20 24.39 10.24
N GLU A 67 6.03 23.21 9.65
CA GLU A 67 6.22 23.00 8.21
C GLU A 67 5.12 23.67 7.40
N LYS A 68 5.54 24.47 6.41
CA LYS A 68 4.60 25.11 5.47
C LYS A 68 4.04 24.05 4.52
N ASN A 69 2.76 24.19 4.17
CA ASN A 69 2.05 23.27 3.26
C ASN A 69 1.98 21.81 3.75
N LEU A 70 2.06 21.58 5.07
CA LEU A 70 1.92 20.25 5.63
C LEU A 70 0.46 19.78 5.56
N ALA A 71 0.23 18.66 4.86
CA ALA A 71 -1.01 17.91 4.93
C ALA A 71 -0.84 16.73 5.91
N ALA A 72 -1.66 16.71 6.98
CA ALA A 72 -1.61 15.68 8.00
C ALA A 72 -2.88 14.81 7.95
N PHE A 73 -2.71 13.49 7.94
CA PHE A 73 -3.82 12.52 7.86
C PHE A 73 -3.74 11.49 8.98
N ARG A 74 -4.89 11.16 9.57
CA ARG A 74 -5.00 10.03 10.51
C ARG A 74 -4.95 8.73 9.72
N GLY A 75 -3.87 7.97 9.89
CA GLY A 75 -3.63 6.71 9.18
C GLY A 75 -4.05 5.49 9.99
N TYR A 76 -4.51 4.46 9.30
CA TYR A 76 -4.74 3.12 9.85
C TYR A 76 -3.88 2.11 9.10
N SER A 77 -3.16 1.27 9.84
CA SER A 77 -2.37 0.21 9.24
C SER A 77 -3.26 -0.94 8.80
N CYS A 78 -2.81 -1.70 7.81
CA CYS A 78 -3.47 -2.92 7.37
C CYS A 78 -3.18 -4.13 8.26
N ASP A 79 -2.12 -4.03 9.06
CA ASP A 79 -1.56 -5.07 9.90
C ASP A 79 -0.75 -4.40 11.03
N THR A 80 -0.41 -5.16 12.06
CA THR A 80 0.37 -4.69 13.21
C THR A 80 1.82 -5.14 13.15
N ALA A 81 2.16 -6.10 12.27
CA ALA A 81 3.53 -6.57 12.07
C ALA A 81 4.17 -5.91 10.83
N THR A 82 5.38 -5.36 10.99
CA THR A 82 6.10 -4.61 9.95
C THR A 82 6.23 -5.37 8.63
N LYS A 83 6.60 -6.66 8.69
CA LYS A 83 6.73 -7.52 7.50
C LYS A 83 5.42 -7.64 6.72
N LEU A 84 4.29 -7.74 7.41
CA LEU A 84 2.97 -7.88 6.80
C LEU A 84 2.44 -6.53 6.31
N SER A 85 2.67 -5.46 7.08
CA SER A 85 2.36 -4.09 6.71
C SER A 85 3.07 -3.66 5.43
N LEU A 86 4.38 -3.91 5.31
CA LEU A 86 5.13 -3.60 4.09
C LEU A 86 4.55 -4.34 2.87
N ARG A 87 4.24 -5.64 3.01
CA ARG A 87 3.61 -6.40 1.92
C ARG A 87 2.30 -5.77 1.46
N CYS A 88 1.49 -5.28 2.39
CA CYS A 88 0.18 -4.73 2.08
C CYS A 88 0.24 -3.29 1.51
N MET A 89 1.29 -2.53 1.82
CA MET A 89 1.47 -1.12 1.43
C MET A 89 1.91 -0.99 -0.02
N PHE A 90 2.74 -1.91 -0.49
CA PHE A 90 3.30 -1.89 -1.84
C PHE A 90 2.49 -2.69 -2.87
N VAL A 91 1.36 -3.27 -2.45
CA VAL A 91 0.47 -3.99 -3.36
C VAL A 91 -0.83 -3.22 -3.56
N ARG A 92 -1.38 -3.33 -4.76
CA ARG A 92 -2.71 -2.78 -5.07
C ARG A 92 -3.75 -3.46 -4.18
N GLN A 93 -4.81 -2.73 -3.83
CA GLN A 93 -5.86 -3.21 -2.92
C GLN A 93 -6.45 -4.58 -3.34
N GLY A 94 -6.60 -4.85 -4.65
CA GLY A 94 -7.04 -6.16 -5.16
C GLY A 94 -6.00 -7.29 -5.05
N ALA A 95 -4.71 -6.97 -5.14
CA ALA A 95 -3.62 -7.95 -5.02
C ALA A 95 -3.40 -8.40 -3.57
N ARG A 96 -3.80 -7.59 -2.59
CA ARG A 96 -3.73 -7.97 -1.17
C ARG A 96 -4.54 -9.23 -0.86
N LYS A 97 -5.70 -9.43 -1.51
CA LYS A 97 -6.52 -10.64 -1.33
C LYS A 97 -5.75 -11.91 -1.72
N ILE A 98 -4.97 -11.83 -2.79
CA ILE A 98 -4.15 -12.94 -3.29
C ILE A 98 -3.03 -13.28 -2.29
N ILE A 99 -2.33 -12.27 -1.76
CA ILE A 99 -1.25 -12.49 -0.78
C ILE A 99 -1.77 -13.14 0.51
N ARG A 100 -3.00 -12.84 0.93
CA ARG A 100 -3.63 -13.51 2.08
C ARG A 100 -4.09 -14.95 1.78
N SER A 101 -4.38 -15.28 0.53
CA SER A 101 -4.85 -16.62 0.13
C SER A 101 -3.73 -17.62 -0.12
N ALA A 102 -2.48 -17.15 -0.24
CA ALA A 102 -1.29 -17.98 -0.46
C ALA A 102 -0.63 -18.45 0.86
N HIS A 103 -1.28 -18.19 2.00
CA HIS A 103 -0.87 -18.62 3.34
C HIS A 103 -1.94 -19.48 3.99
#